data_AF-A0A7N2L706-F1
#
_entry.id   AF-A0A7N2L706-F1
#
_cell.length_a   1.000
_cell.length_b   1.000
_cell.length_c   1.000
_cell.angle_alpha   90.00
_cell.angle_beta   90.00
_cell.angle_gamma   90.00
#
_symmetry.space_group_name_H-M   'P 1'
#
loop_
_entity.id
_entity.type
_entity.pdbx_description
1 polymer ?
#
loop_
_entity_poly.entity_id
_entity_poly.type
_entity_poly.pdbx_seq_one_letter_code
_entity_poly.pdbx_strand_id
1 'polypeptide(L)'
;MKEDIVPFNFSSWCKFPMYEVDFGWRNPMWIGLVSLPFKNVVIFIDTKSGDGIEAWVNLKEEDMDKFESDTELLAYASTTTLNA
;
A
#
# COMPACT_ATOMS: atom_id res chain seq x y z
N MET A 1 -34.57 -7.36 1.11
CA MET A 1 -33.38 -7.17 0.27
C MET A 1 -32.21 -7.02 1.23
N LYS A 2 -31.22 -7.91 1.19
CA LYS A 2 -29.94 -7.70 1.88
C LYS A 2 -29.15 -6.80 0.94
N GLU A 3 -28.75 -5.62 1.39
CA GLU A 3 -27.76 -4.84 0.67
C GLU A 3 -26.45 -5.63 0.70
N ASP A 4 -25.86 -5.87 -0.47
CA ASP A 4 -24.54 -6.47 -0.58
C ASP A 4 -23.52 -5.42 -0.14
N ILE A 5 -23.11 -5.49 1.13
CA ILE A 5 -22.03 -4.68 1.66
C ILE A 5 -20.73 -5.21 1.07
N VAL A 6 -20.06 -4.40 0.25
CA VAL A 6 -18.71 -4.69 -0.23
C VAL A 6 -17.72 -4.06 0.76
N PRO A 7 -17.02 -4.85 1.59
CA PRO A 7 -16.06 -4.30 2.53
C PRO A 7 -14.84 -3.74 1.79
N PHE A 8 -14.38 -2.58 2.23
CA PHE A 8 -13.14 -1.94 1.80
C PHE A 8 -12.35 -1.51 3.04
N ASN A 9 -11.14 -2.06 3.20
CA ASN A 9 -10.41 -2.02 4.45
C ASN A 9 -9.13 -1.17 4.31
N PHE A 10 -8.85 -0.41 5.35
CA PHE A 10 -7.63 0.39 5.44
C PHE A 10 -6.88 0.03 6.72
N SER A 11 -5.56 -0.12 6.62
CA SER A 11 -4.68 -0.29 7.76
C SER A 11 -3.51 0.68 7.65
N SER A 12 -3.18 1.37 8.74
CA SER A 12 -2.01 2.23 8.78
C SER A 12 -0.93 1.58 9.65
N TRP A 13 0.22 1.35 9.04
CA TRP A 13 1.46 0.94 9.71
C TRP A 13 2.44 2.11 9.81
N CYS A 14 1.97 3.33 9.55
CA CYS A 14 2.73 4.55 9.80
C CYS A 14 3.11 4.62 11.28
N LYS A 15 4.31 5.15 11.55
CA LYS A 15 4.94 5.30 12.87
C LYS A 15 5.24 3.98 13.58
N PHE A 16 5.04 2.84 12.94
CA PHE A 16 5.62 1.60 13.43
C PHE A 16 7.12 1.61 13.11
N PRO A 17 7.98 1.08 14.01
CA PRO A 17 9.43 1.14 13.87
C PRO A 17 9.94 0.11 12.83
N MET A 18 9.25 -0.04 11.70
CA MET A 18 9.50 -1.08 10.69
C MET A 18 10.93 -0.97 10.13
N TYR A 19 11.38 0.25 9.83
CA TYR A 19 12.73 0.54 9.33
C TYR A 19 13.79 0.64 10.43
N GLU A 20 13.43 0.43 11.70
CA GLU A 20 14.36 0.47 12.84
C GLU A 20 14.66 -0.94 13.38
N VAL A 21 13.94 -1.97 12.91
CA VAL A 21 14.14 -3.35 13.35
C VAL A 21 15.52 -3.84 12.93
N ASP A 22 16.35 -4.23 13.90
CA ASP A 22 17.68 -4.83 13.66
C ASP A 22 17.75 -6.21 14.34
N PHE A 23 17.97 -7.25 13.54
CA PHE A 23 18.14 -8.63 14.02
C PHE A 23 19.61 -9.04 14.20
N GLY A 24 20.56 -8.10 14.05
CA GLY A 24 22.01 -8.33 14.09
C GLY A 24 22.73 -8.08 12.75
N TRP A 25 22.00 -7.65 11.71
CA TRP A 25 22.51 -7.44 10.35
C TRP A 25 22.19 -6.06 9.79
N ARG A 26 21.91 -5.08 10.66
CA ARG A 26 21.39 -3.75 10.33
C ARG A 26 19.90 -3.78 9.98
N ASN A 27 19.36 -2.59 9.85
CA ASN A 27 17.96 -2.35 9.55
C ASN A 27 17.61 -2.55 8.05
N PRO A 28 16.32 -2.77 7.72
CA PRO A 28 15.88 -3.03 6.36
C PRO A 28 16.22 -1.92 5.37
N MET A 29 16.61 -2.31 4.16
CA MET A 29 16.78 -1.36 3.06
C MET A 29 15.44 -0.87 2.49
N TRP A 30 14.44 -1.75 2.45
CA TRP A 30 13.09 -1.50 1.99
C TRP A 30 12.16 -2.53 2.65
N ILE A 31 10.90 -2.17 2.85
CA ILE A 31 9.86 -3.04 3.39
C ILE A 31 8.68 -2.95 2.45
N GLY A 32 8.12 -4.10 2.10
CA GLY A 32 6.97 -4.17 1.22
C GLY A 32 5.99 -5.25 1.63
N LEU A 33 4.83 -5.21 1.00
CA LEU A 33 3.79 -6.20 1.21
C LEU A 33 3.77 -7.18 0.05
N VAL A 34 3.61 -8.46 0.38
CA VAL A 34 3.30 -9.47 -0.62
C VAL A 34 1.84 -9.32 -1.07
N SER A 35 1.49 -9.87 -2.22
CA SER A 35 0.09 -9.95 -2.65
C SER A 35 -0.75 -10.61 -1.55
N LEU A 36 -1.77 -9.88 -1.09
CA LEU A 36 -2.66 -10.35 -0.04
C LEU A 36 -3.75 -11.23 -0.66
N PRO A 37 -4.20 -12.29 0.03
CA PRO A 37 -5.29 -13.15 -0.45
C PRO A 37 -6.66 -12.45 -0.39
N PHE A 38 -6.72 -11.23 0.18
CA PHE A 38 -7.93 -10.42 0.32
C PHE A 38 -7.88 -9.25 -0.64
N LYS A 39 -9.00 -8.98 -1.31
CA LYS A 39 -9.20 -7.78 -2.14
C LYS A 39 -9.81 -6.65 -1.32
N ASN A 40 -9.77 -5.43 -1.86
CA ASN A 40 -10.30 -4.23 -1.24
C ASN A 40 -9.58 -3.90 0.07
N VAL A 41 -8.24 -3.96 0.03
CA VAL A 41 -7.40 -3.61 1.16
C VAL A 41 -6.31 -2.65 0.74
N VAL A 42 -6.12 -1.62 1.56
CA VAL A 42 -5.04 -0.64 1.43
C VAL A 42 -4.25 -0.60 2.71
N ILE A 43 -2.92 -0.67 2.61
CA ILE A 43 -2.00 -0.55 3.74
C ILE A 43 -1.07 0.63 3.51
N PHE A 44 -0.97 1.51 4.50
CA PHE A 44 -0.08 2.66 4.47
C PHE A 44 1.19 2.36 5.27
N ILE A 45 2.36 2.61 4.67
CA ILE A 45 3.67 2.43 5.29
C ILE A 45 4.46 3.72 5.09
N ASP A 46 5.15 4.20 6.13
CA ASP A 46 6.04 5.34 5.97
C ASP A 46 7.21 4.98 5.04
N THR A 47 7.63 5.93 4.22
CA THR A 47 8.88 5.81 3.45
C THR A 47 10.08 5.68 4.39
N LYS A 48 11.16 5.04 3.92
CA LYS A 48 12.38 4.90 4.72
C LYS A 48 12.98 6.25 5.17
N SER A 49 12.86 7.27 4.33
CA SER A 49 13.30 8.64 4.62
C SER A 49 12.40 9.37 5.63
N GLY A 50 11.20 8.85 5.88
CA GLY A 50 10.23 9.45 6.80
C GLY A 50 9.57 10.73 6.29
N ASP A 51 9.74 11.06 5.01
CA ASP A 51 9.24 12.28 4.37
C ASP A 51 7.95 12.06 3.54
N GLY A 52 7.51 10.81 3.43
CA GLY A 52 6.29 10.44 2.72
C GLY A 52 5.72 9.08 3.14
N ILE A 53 4.65 8.67 2.46
CA ILE A 53 3.91 7.42 2.70
C ILE A 53 3.81 6.63 1.40
N GLU A 54 4.06 5.32 1.47
CA GLU A 54 3.74 4.36 0.43
C GLU A 54 2.36 3.76 0.70
N ALA A 55 1.46 3.84 -0.29
CA ALA A 55 0.15 3.20 -0.25
C ALA A 55 0.18 1.89 -1.04
N TRP A 56 0.06 0.77 -0.33
CA TRP A 56 0.02 -0.56 -0.90
C TRP A 56 -1.43 -0.99 -1.10
N VAL A 57 -1.85 -1.06 -2.37
CA VAL A 57 -3.24 -1.24 -2.76
C VAL A 57 -3.44 -2.63 -3.36
N ASN A 58 -4.38 -3.43 -2.82
CA ASN A 58 -4.74 -4.74 -3.37
C ASN A 58 -6.23 -4.75 -3.76
N LEU A 59 -6.48 -4.67 -5.05
CA LEU A 59 -7.81 -4.66 -5.66
C LEU A 59 -7.97 -5.83 -6.65
N LYS A 60 -9.20 -6.02 -7.13
CA LYS A 60 -9.41 -6.81 -8.34
C LYS A 60 -8.79 -6.08 -9.53
N GLU A 61 -8.37 -6.84 -10.53
CA GLU A 61 -7.76 -6.30 -11.76
C GLU A 61 -8.62 -5.20 -12.40
N GLU A 62 -9.92 -5.46 -12.59
CA GLU A 62 -10.89 -4.51 -13.16
C GLU A 62 -11.05 -3.19 -12.38
N ASP A 63 -10.79 -3.21 -11.08
CA ASP A 63 -10.85 -2.04 -10.21
C ASP A 63 -9.49 -1.34 -10.16
N MET A 64 -8.39 -2.11 -10.23
CA MET A 64 -7.04 -1.59 -10.29
C MET A 64 -6.79 -0.82 -11.59
N ASP A 65 -7.28 -1.31 -12.73
CA ASP A 65 -7.18 -0.61 -14.03
C ASP A 65 -7.78 0.80 -13.97
N LYS A 66 -8.90 0.96 -13.26
CA LYS A 66 -9.55 2.26 -13.05
C LYS A 66 -8.79 3.10 -12.04
N PHE A 67 -8.32 2.48 -10.97
CA PHE A 67 -7.54 3.14 -9.92
C PHE A 67 -6.23 3.73 -10.48
N GLU A 68 -5.50 3.00 -11.32
CA GLU A 68 -4.24 3.44 -11.92
C GLU A 68 -4.43 4.55 -12.96
N SER A 69 -5.62 4.68 -13.54
CA SER A 69 -5.95 5.69 -14.54
C SER A 69 -6.68 6.92 -13.97
N ASP A 70 -6.97 6.94 -12.67
CA ASP A 70 -7.68 8.03 -12.01
C ASP A 70 -6.83 9.31 -11.94
N THR A 71 -7.25 10.35 -12.65
CA THR A 71 -6.50 11.62 -12.74
C THR A 71 -6.46 12.40 -11.44
N GLU A 72 -7.48 12.28 -10.58
CA GLU A 72 -7.51 12.95 -9.28
C GLU A 72 -6.51 12.28 -8.33
N LEU A 73 -6.43 10.94 -8.34
CA LEU A 73 -5.43 10.20 -7.59
C LEU A 73 -4.01 10.51 -8.09
N LEU A 74 -3.80 10.47 -9.41
CA LEU A 74 -2.49 10.71 -10.02
C LEU A 74 -1.95 12.13 -9.77
N ALA A 75 -2.81 13.09 -9.42
CA ALA A 75 -2.37 14.42 -8.98
C ALA A 75 -1.62 14.40 -7.64
N TYR A 76 -1.78 13.35 -6.82
CA TYR A 76 -1.16 13.21 -5.50
C TYR A 76 -0.28 11.97 -5.35
N ALA A 77 -0.45 10.97 -6.22
CA ALA A 77 0.32 9.73 -6.17
C ALA A 77 1.49 9.76 -7.16
N SER A 78 2.66 9.29 -6.71
CA SER A 78 3.74 8.92 -7.62
C SER A 78 3.68 7.42 -7.86
N THR A 79 3.53 7.00 -9.12
CA THR A 79 3.55 5.59 -9.49
C THR A 79 4.99 5.11 -9.56
N THR A 80 5.46 4.43 -8.51
CA THR A 80 6.69 3.63 -8.62
C THR A 80 6.30 2.33 -9.32
N THR A 81 6.40 2.29 -10.65
CA THR A 81 6.35 1.03 -11.39
C THR A 81 7.56 0.20 -10.99
N LEU A 82 7.39 -0.72 -10.03
CA LEU A 82 8.31 -1.84 -9.86
C LEU A 82 8.09 -2.76 -11.05
N ASN A 83 8.79 -2.49 -12.14
CA ASN A 83 8.93 -3.45 -13.23
C ASN A 83 9.67 -4.65 -12.64
N ALA A 84 8.91 -5.69 -12.29
CA ALA A 84 9.44 -7.01 -11.95
C ALA A 84 9.91 -7.73 -13.21
#